data_AF-A0A0N4YT87-F1
#
_entry.id   AF-A0A0N4YT87-F1
#
_cell.length_a   1.000
_cell.length_b   1.000
_cell.length_c   1.000
_cell.angle_alpha   90.00
_cell.angle_beta   90.00
_cell.angle_gamma   90.00
#
_symmetry.space_group_name_H-M   'P 1'
#
loop_
_entity.id
_entity.type
_entity.pdbx_description
1 polymer ?
#
loop_
_entity_poly.entity_id
_entity_poly.type
_entity_poly.pdbx_seq_one_letter_code
_entity_poly.pdbx_strand_id
1 'polypeptide(L)'
;MFLLKEKDDTPALFTEMGELGLKEWRETARWVKFEEDVEQGGNRWSKPHVATLSLHSLFQLRSCLLNGLFMNDMEETDLPAIIG
;
A
#
# COMPACT_ATOMS: atom_id res chain seq x y z
N MET A 1 11.65 -11.73 -18.56
CA MET A 1 10.98 -11.50 -17.27
C MET A 1 12.02 -10.92 -16.34
N PHE A 2 12.02 -9.60 -16.15
CA PHE A 2 13.03 -8.92 -15.34
C PHE A 2 12.59 -8.98 -13.88
N LEU A 3 12.90 -10.10 -13.21
CA LEU A 3 13.00 -10.07 -11.76
C LEU A 3 14.19 -9.17 -11.47
N LEU A 4 13.93 -7.97 -10.96
CA LEU A 4 14.96 -7.06 -10.48
C LEU A 4 15.86 -7.87 -9.53
N LYS A 5 17.14 -7.94 -9.86
CA LYS A 5 18.13 -8.62 -9.04
C LYS A 5 18.13 -7.92 -7.67
N GLU A 6 17.70 -8.63 -6.63
CA GLU A 6 17.61 -8.05 -5.29
C GLU A 6 18.99 -7.53 -4.88
N LYS A 7 19.03 -6.30 -4.37
CA LYS A 7 20.12 -5.91 -3.47
C LYS A 7 19.79 -6.60 -2.15
N ASP A 8 20.57 -7.62 -1.80
CA ASP A 8 20.39 -8.45 -0.59
C ASP A 8 20.30 -7.65 0.72
N ASP A 9 20.76 -6.39 0.73
CA ASP A 9 20.88 -5.59 1.96
C ASP A 9 19.59 -4.89 2.41
N THR A 10 18.52 -4.87 1.59
CA THR A 10 17.26 -4.20 1.97
C THR A 10 16.19 -5.24 2.32
N PRO A 11 15.61 -5.19 3.54
CA PRO A 11 14.53 -6.10 3.90
C PRO A 11 13.30 -5.87 3.02
N ALA A 12 12.56 -6.94 2.75
CA ALA A 12 11.26 -6.81 2.10
C ALA A 12 10.33 -6.00 3.01
N LEU A 13 9.70 -4.97 2.45
CA LEU A 13 8.67 -4.20 3.14
C LEU A 13 7.33 -4.93 3.04
N PHE A 14 6.65 -5.01 4.17
CA PHE A 14 5.23 -5.32 4.21
C PHE A 14 4.44 -4.02 4.02
N THR A 15 3.51 -4.04 3.07
CA THR A 15 2.58 -2.92 2.81
C THR A 15 1.15 -3.45 2.88
N GLU A 16 0.28 -2.75 3.60
CA GLU A 16 -1.14 -3.06 3.72
C GLU A 16 -1.96 -1.87 3.20
N MET A 17 -3.03 -2.14 2.44
CA MET A 17 -3.99 -1.14 2.01
C MET A 17 -5.31 -1.33 2.74
N GLY A 18 -5.70 -0.28 3.47
CA GLY A 18 -7.01 -0.18 4.09
C GLY A 18 -7.89 0.83 3.35
N GLU A 19 -9.15 0.46 3.13
CA GLU A 19 -10.18 1.36 2.59
C GLU A 19 -11.27 1.61 3.64
N LEU A 20 -11.67 2.87 3.78
CA LEU A 20 -12.76 3.25 4.68
C LEU A 20 -14.10 2.88 4.03
N GLY A 21 -14.78 1.90 4.63
CA GLY A 21 -16.16 1.57 4.28
C GLY A 21 -17.15 2.58 4.89
N LEU A 22 -18.37 2.12 5.20
CA LEU A 22 -19.39 3.01 5.79
C LEU A 22 -19.00 3.57 7.17
N LYS A 23 -18.28 2.78 7.99
CA LYS A 23 -17.97 3.12 9.39
C LYS A 23 -16.63 2.62 9.90
N GLU A 24 -15.96 1.76 9.16
CA GLU A 24 -14.75 1.08 9.61
C GLU A 24 -13.77 0.92 8.44
N TRP A 25 -12.49 0.97 8.79
CA TRP A 25 -11.42 0.62 7.88
C TRP A 25 -11.41 -0.89 7.66
N ARG A 26 -11.28 -1.30 6.41
CA ARG A 26 -11.16 -2.71 6.03
C ARG A 26 -9.92 -2.88 5.18
N GLU A 27 -9.14 -3.89 5.50
CA GLU A 27 -8.04 -4.34 4.65
C GLU A 27 -8.62 -4.79 3.30
N THR A 28 -8.03 -4.32 2.20
CA THR A 28 -8.45 -4.68 0.84
C THR A 28 -7.36 -5.33 0.02
N ALA A 29 -6.09 -5.04 0.32
CA ALA A 29 -4.93 -5.66 -0.34
C ALA A 29 -3.67 -5.58 0.53
N ARG A 30 -2.69 -6.44 0.23
CA ARG A 30 -1.39 -6.44 0.90
C ARG A 30 -0.26 -6.85 -0.05
N TRP A 31 0.96 -6.43 0.27
CA TRP A 31 2.16 -6.69 -0.52
C TRP A 31 3.33 -7.15 0.34
N VAL A 32 3.96 -8.24 -0.10
CA VAL A 32 5.35 -8.61 0.22
C VAL A 32 5.98 -9.13 -1.06
N LYS A 33 6.60 -8.24 -1.85
CA LYS A 33 7.05 -8.46 -3.24
C LYS A 33 5.92 -8.71 -4.26
N PHE A 34 4.96 -9.56 -3.91
CA PHE A 34 3.75 -9.87 -4.68
C PHE A 34 2.52 -9.28 -4.00
N GLU A 35 1.48 -9.05 -4.79
CA GLU A 35 0.16 -8.54 -4.39
C GLU A 35 -0.78 -9.70 -4.07
N GLU A 36 -1.57 -9.53 -3.00
CA GLU A 36 -2.73 -10.35 -2.67
C GLU A 36 -3.89 -9.42 -2.33
N ASP A 37 -5.08 -9.73 -2.85
CA ASP A 37 -6.31 -8.96 -2.64
C ASP A 37 -7.31 -9.73 -1.79
N VAL A 38 -8.14 -9.01 -1.07
CA VAL A 38 -9.30 -9.60 -0.39
C VAL A 38 -10.38 -9.94 -1.44
N GLU A 39 -10.74 -11.22 -1.53
CA GLU A 39 -11.78 -11.68 -2.45
C GLU A 39 -13.19 -11.22 -2.01
N GLN A 40 -14.14 -11.25 -2.96
CA GLN A 40 -15.53 -10.94 -2.67
C GLN A 40 -16.07 -11.75 -1.49
N GLY A 41 -16.63 -11.05 -0.50
CA GLY A 41 -17.14 -11.65 0.73
C GLY A 41 -16.14 -11.70 1.89
N GLY A 42 -14.90 -11.19 1.70
CA GLY A 42 -14.00 -10.84 2.80
C GLY A 42 -13.32 -12.02 3.53
N ASN A 43 -13.54 -13.24 3.08
CA ASN A 43 -13.12 -14.45 3.80
C ASN A 43 -11.87 -15.12 3.22
N ARG A 44 -11.30 -14.58 2.14
CA ARG A 44 -10.22 -15.21 1.37
C ARG A 44 -9.30 -14.16 0.74
N TRP A 45 -8.04 -14.56 0.61
CA TRP A 45 -7.02 -13.85 -0.16
C TRP A 45 -6.92 -14.45 -1.56
N SER A 46 -6.68 -13.61 -2.56
CA SER A 46 -6.29 -14.04 -3.89
C SER A 46 -4.92 -14.73 -3.85
N LYS A 47 -4.52 -15.38 -4.95
CA LYS A 47 -3.16 -15.93 -5.06
C LYS A 47 -2.16 -14.78 -5.22
N PRO A 48 -0.94 -14.90 -4.65
CA PRO A 48 0.13 -13.93 -4.88
C PRO A 48 0.36 -13.72 -6.38
N HIS A 49 0.34 -12.47 -6.82
CA HIS A 49 0.54 -12.12 -8.22
C HIS A 49 1.37 -10.84 -8.38
N VAL A 50 1.84 -10.59 -9.60
CA VAL A 50 2.59 -9.38 -9.91
C VAL A 50 1.60 -8.24 -10.12
N ALA A 51 1.73 -7.21 -9.28
CA ALA A 51 0.93 -5.98 -9.36
C ALA A 51 0.96 -5.38 -10.77
N THR A 52 -0.20 -4.96 -11.28
CA THR A 52 -0.29 -4.14 -12.50
C THR A 52 -1.04 -2.86 -12.18
N LEU A 53 -0.43 -1.71 -12.45
CA LEU A 53 -1.01 -0.41 -12.15
C LEU A 53 -1.53 0.26 -13.42
N SER A 54 -2.66 0.97 -13.29
CA SER A 54 -3.16 1.80 -14.38
C SER A 54 -2.28 3.05 -14.54
N LEU A 55 -2.04 3.46 -15.79
CA LEU A 55 -1.28 4.69 -16.07
C LEU A 55 -1.98 5.93 -15.48
N HIS A 56 -3.31 5.94 -15.46
CA HIS A 56 -4.09 7.02 -14.87
C HIS A 56 -3.81 7.18 -13.37
N SER A 57 -3.81 6.06 -12.62
CA SER A 57 -3.49 6.05 -11.19
C SER A 57 -2.08 6.55 -10.91
N LEU A 58 -1.10 6.24 -11.78
CA LEU A 58 0.26 6.75 -11.66
C LEU A 58 0.35 8.27 -11.83
N PHE A 59 -0.43 8.85 -12.74
CA PHE A 59 -0.51 10.31 -12.88
C PHE A 59 -1.17 10.98 -11.68
N GLN A 60 -2.20 10.36 -11.11
CA GLN A 60 -2.83 10.84 -9.88
C GLN A 60 -1.85 10.78 -8.70
N LEU A 61 -1.14 9.66 -8.52
CA LEU A 61 -0.10 9.53 -7.48
C LEU A 61 0.98 10.61 -7.62
N ARG A 62 1.47 10.86 -8.85
CA ARG A 62 2.42 11.95 -9.11
C ARG A 62 1.85 13.30 -8.67
N SER A 63 0.59 13.57 -8.97
CA SER A 63 -0.08 14.81 -8.56
C SER A 63 -0.18 14.91 -7.02
N CYS A 64 -0.52 13.83 -6.33
CA CYS A 64 -0.56 13.77 -4.87
C CYS A 64 0.81 14.04 -4.24
N LEU A 65 1.89 13.49 -4.80
CA LEU A 65 3.25 13.74 -4.28
C LEU A 65 3.74 15.17 -4.52
N LEU A 66 3.32 15.81 -5.61
CA LEU A 66 3.73 17.18 -5.93
C LEU A 66 2.95 18.26 -5.18
N ASN A 67 1.68 17.98 -4.87
CA ASN A 67 0.76 18.97 -4.29
C ASN A 67 0.28 18.63 -2.88
N GLY A 68 0.55 17.42 -2.41
CA GLY A 68 0.11 16.94 -1.11
C GLY A 68 1.00 17.40 0.04
N LEU A 69 0.56 17.09 1.25
CA LEU A 69 1.33 17.29 2.47
C LEU A 69 2.38 16.18 2.59
N PHE A 70 3.63 16.57 2.85
CA PHE A 70 4.73 15.66 3.14
C PHE A 70 5.27 15.95 4.53
N MET A 71 5.13 14.99 5.44
CA MET A 71 5.68 15.04 6.80
C MET A 71 6.72 13.92 6.93
N ASN A 72 7.97 14.29 7.18
CA ASN A 72 9.09 13.38 7.34
C ASN A 72 9.64 13.50 8.76
N ASP A 73 10.23 12.43 9.28
CA ASP A 73 10.86 12.38 10.61
C ASP A 73 9.90 12.80 11.75
N MET A 74 8.63 12.39 11.68
CA MET A 74 7.67 12.58 12.78
C MET A 74 8.10 11.81 14.04
N GLU A 75 7.91 12.41 15.22
CA GLU A 75 8.24 11.79 16.51
C GLU A 75 7.07 10.97 17.07
N GLU A 76 5.86 11.20 16.57
CA GLU A 76 4.63 10.54 16.95
C GLU A 76 4.64 9.05 16.55
N THR A 77 4.21 8.19 17.47
CA THR A 77 4.26 6.72 17.29
C THR A 77 2.90 6.02 17.37
N ASP A 78 1.82 6.78 17.61
CA ASP A 78 0.45 6.27 17.62
C ASP A 78 -0.46 7.05 16.65
N LEU A 79 -1.52 6.39 16.20
CA LEU A 79 -2.39 6.93 15.17
C LEU A 79 -3.13 8.22 15.62
N PRO A 80 -3.69 8.31 16.84
CA PRO A 80 -4.27 9.57 17.31
C PRO A 80 -3.30 10.76 17.27
N ALA A 81 -2.05 10.58 17.71
CA ALA A 81 -1.04 11.64 17.69
C ALA A 81 -0.67 12.06 16.26
N ILE A 82 -0.62 11.11 15.33
CA ILE A 82 -0.37 11.38 13.91
C ILE A 82 -1.52 12.18 13.26
N ILE A 83 -2.77 11.93 13.67
CA ILE A 83 -3.96 12.59 13.11
C ILE A 83 -4.15 13.99 13.72
N GLY A 84 -3.79 14.20 14.99
CA GLY A 84 -3.98 15.44 15.75
C GLY A 84 -5.27 15.50 16.55
#